data_AF-A0AAV5JF13-F1
#
_entry.id   AF-A0AAV5JF13-F1
#
_cell.length_a   1.000
_cell.length_b   1.000
_cell.length_c   1.000
_cell.angle_alpha   90.00
_cell.angle_beta   90.00
_cell.angle_gamma   90.00
#
_symmetry.space_group_name_H-M   'P 1'
#
loop_
_entity.id
_entity.type
_entity.pdbx_description
1 polymer ?
#
loop_
_entity_poly.entity_id
_entity_poly.type
_entity_poly.pdbx_seq_one_letter_code
_entity_poly.pdbx_strand_id
1 'polypeptide(L)'
;MSEETLGSSSSGTTIDSSNIGFKVMVGFSQILKKHGWKEGTGLGVSEQGRLEPVEAYLKNNKRGLGVEKKNKILKTLDAKESKEKRDKECPLSKKTKALSKKMRKMQELEKRLKEKEFERAFFREFWPDNV
;
A
#
# COMPACT_ATOMS: atom_id res chain seq x y z
N MET A 1 -27.27 -36.14 6.79
CA MET A 1 -27.54 -34.80 6.23
C MET A 1 -26.54 -33.88 6.87
N SER A 2 -25.51 -33.51 6.11
CA SER A 2 -24.38 -32.72 6.59
C SER A 2 -24.60 -31.29 6.11
N GLU A 3 -24.92 -30.37 7.02
CA GLU A 3 -25.03 -28.96 6.69
C GLU A 3 -23.67 -28.29 6.83
N GLU A 4 -23.16 -27.82 5.70
CA GLU A 4 -21.90 -27.10 5.57
C GLU A 4 -22.14 -25.64 5.96
N THR A 5 -21.58 -25.22 7.09
CA THR A 5 -21.64 -23.84 7.55
C THR A 5 -20.74 -22.96 6.69
N LEU A 6 -21.38 -22.19 5.80
CA LEU A 6 -20.76 -21.16 4.98
C LEU A 6 -20.01 -20.16 5.86
N GLY A 7 -18.70 -20.05 5.63
CA GLY A 7 -17.83 -19.04 6.24
C GLY A 7 -18.24 -17.63 5.83
N SER A 8 -19.13 -17.03 6.60
CA SER A 8 -19.40 -15.59 6.58
C SER A 8 -18.18 -14.89 7.19
N SER A 9 -17.27 -14.41 6.35
CA SER A 9 -16.20 -13.53 6.78
C SER A 9 -16.80 -12.15 7.03
N SER A 10 -17.36 -11.98 8.23
CA SER A 10 -17.83 -10.68 8.72
C SER A 10 -16.64 -9.73 8.79
N SER A 11 -16.68 -8.63 8.04
CA SER A 11 -15.84 -7.44 8.21
C SER A 11 -16.14 -6.70 9.54
N GLY A 12 -16.48 -7.43 10.60
CA GLY A 12 -16.83 -6.94 11.93
C GLY A 12 -15.68 -7.02 12.93
N THR A 13 -14.42 -7.02 12.48
CA THR A 13 -13.29 -6.97 13.41
C THR A 13 -13.22 -5.59 14.02
N THR A 14 -13.60 -5.46 15.29
CA THR A 14 -13.38 -4.26 16.11
C THR A 14 -11.89 -3.91 16.07
N ILE A 15 -11.54 -2.87 15.32
CA ILE A 15 -10.16 -2.39 15.24
C ILE A 15 -9.76 -1.90 16.64
N ASP A 16 -8.63 -2.37 17.16
CA ASP A 16 -8.15 -1.94 18.48
C ASP A 16 -7.94 -0.42 18.51
N SER A 17 -8.33 0.20 19.63
CA SER A 17 -8.26 1.64 19.87
C SER A 17 -6.83 2.20 19.77
N SER A 18 -5.81 1.36 19.96
CA SER A 18 -4.39 1.71 19.80
C SER A 18 -3.95 1.89 18.34
N ASN A 19 -4.75 1.39 17.38
CA ASN A 19 -4.44 1.49 15.96
C ASN A 19 -4.61 2.94 15.47
N ILE A 20 -3.61 3.46 14.75
CA ILE A 20 -3.66 4.81 14.17
C ILE A 20 -4.87 4.97 13.24
N GLY A 21 -5.23 3.91 12.52
CA GLY A 21 -6.42 3.87 11.67
C GLY A 21 -7.72 4.03 12.44
N PHE A 22 -7.81 3.52 13.67
CA PHE A 22 -8.97 3.76 14.54
C PHE A 22 -9.09 5.24 14.90
N LYS A 23 -7.98 5.90 15.27
CA LYS A 23 -7.97 7.35 15.56
C LYS A 23 -8.38 8.19 14.34
N VAL A 24 -7.89 7.83 13.15
CA VAL A 24 -8.26 8.50 11.89
C VAL A 24 -9.75 8.29 11.59
N MET A 25 -10.25 7.06 11.73
CA MET A 25 -11.66 6.73 11.53
C MET A 25 -12.57 7.49 12.51
N VAL A 26 -12.20 7.55 13.79
CA VAL A 26 -12.95 8.30 14.81
C VAL A 26 -12.98 9.80 14.47
N GLY A 27 -11.84 10.38 14.06
CA GLY A 27 -11.78 11.79 13.66
C GLY A 27 -12.65 12.09 12.43
N PHE A 28 -12.61 11.21 11.43
CA PHE A 28 -13.45 11.32 10.24
C PHE A 28 -14.95 11.24 10.61
N SER A 29 -15.34 10.26 11.44
CA SER A 29 -16.72 10.12 11.92
C SER A 29 -17.21 11.33 12.72
N GLN A 30 -16.36 12.01 13.49
CA GLN A 30 -16.72 13.25 14.20
C GLN A 30 -17.04 14.39 13.24
N ILE A 31 -16.24 14.55 12.17
CA ILE A 31 -16.47 15.57 11.15
C ILE A 31 -17.77 15.28 10.40
N LEU A 32 -18.01 14.00 10.04
CA LEU A 32 -19.26 13.61 9.39
C LEU A 32 -20.48 13.90 10.27
N LYS A 33 -20.44 13.54 11.55
CA LYS A 33 -21.51 13.85 12.52
C LYS A 33 -21.79 15.36 12.62
N LYS A 34 -20.74 16.20 12.63
CA LYS A 34 -20.88 17.66 12.62
C LYS A 34 -21.59 18.19 11.36
N HIS A 35 -21.43 17.53 10.22
CA HIS A 35 -22.08 17.90 8.96
C HIS A 35 -23.44 17.21 8.77
N GLY A 36 -24.03 16.66 9.84
CA GLY A 36 -25.38 16.10 9.82
C GLY A 36 -25.45 14.63 9.35
N TRP A 37 -24.32 13.96 9.17
CA TRP A 37 -24.32 12.51 8.89
C TRP A 37 -24.64 11.71 10.15
N LYS A 38 -25.52 10.71 10.00
CA LYS A 38 -25.93 9.82 11.09
C LYS A 38 -25.14 8.51 11.03
N GLU A 39 -24.78 8.02 12.20
CA GLU A 39 -24.07 6.73 12.31
C GLU A 39 -24.96 5.58 11.82
N GLY A 40 -24.37 4.65 11.07
CA GLY A 40 -25.10 3.52 10.47
C GLY A 40 -25.87 3.86 9.18
N THR A 41 -25.72 5.08 8.66
CA THR A 41 -26.45 5.57 7.48
C THR A 41 -25.52 5.80 6.29
N GLY A 42 -25.98 5.52 5.07
CA GLY A 42 -25.21 5.78 3.84
C GLY A 42 -25.01 7.29 3.58
N LEU A 43 -23.97 7.67 2.84
CA LEU A 43 -23.80 9.06 2.43
C LEU A 43 -24.74 9.42 1.27
N GLY A 44 -25.26 10.65 1.26
CA GLY A 44 -26.10 11.20 0.18
C GLY A 44 -27.50 11.61 0.66
N VAL A 45 -28.24 12.31 -0.20
CA VAL A 45 -29.55 12.92 0.13
C VAL A 45 -30.58 11.89 0.61
N SER A 46 -30.53 10.68 0.06
CA SER A 46 -31.43 9.57 0.41
C SER A 46 -30.66 8.41 1.02
N GLU A 47 -29.52 8.68 1.65
CA GLU A 47 -28.72 7.66 2.35
C GLU A 47 -28.24 6.54 1.42
N GLN A 48 -28.13 6.83 0.11
CA GLN A 48 -27.90 5.86 -0.95
C GLN A 48 -26.47 5.31 -1.01
N GLY A 49 -25.54 5.93 -0.30
CA GLY A 49 -24.15 5.52 -0.23
C GLY A 49 -23.99 4.15 0.45
N ARG A 50 -23.06 3.34 -0.04
CA ARG A 50 -22.74 2.06 0.59
C ARG A 50 -22.13 2.28 1.98
N LEU A 51 -22.56 1.46 2.95
CA LEU A 51 -22.02 1.46 4.31
C LEU A 51 -20.64 0.84 4.39
N GLU A 52 -20.46 -0.29 3.67
CA GLU A 52 -19.22 -1.04 3.66
C GLU A 52 -18.30 -0.57 2.52
N PRO A 53 -16.99 -0.42 2.79
CA PRO A 53 -15.99 -0.20 1.75
C PRO A 53 -16.04 -1.28 0.67
N VAL A 54 -15.74 -0.89 -0.57
CA VAL A 54 -15.69 -1.84 -1.68
C VAL A 54 -14.34 -2.51 -1.72
N GLU A 55 -14.33 -3.84 -1.75
CA GLU A 55 -13.11 -4.61 -1.94
C GLU A 55 -12.51 -4.36 -3.33
N ALA A 56 -11.19 -4.14 -3.37
CA ALA A 56 -10.45 -3.94 -4.59
C ALA A 56 -9.51 -5.13 -4.84
N TYR A 57 -9.53 -5.66 -6.06
CA TYR A 57 -8.58 -6.70 -6.46
C TYR A 57 -7.26 -6.08 -6.91
N LEU A 58 -6.16 -6.43 -6.24
CA LEU A 58 -4.83 -6.03 -6.67
C LEU A 58 -4.40 -6.87 -7.89
N LYS A 59 -4.05 -6.19 -8.98
CA LYS A 59 -3.50 -6.83 -10.18
C LYS A 59 -1.98 -6.78 -10.15
N ASN A 60 -1.36 -7.88 -9.75
CA ASN A 60 0.09 -7.98 -9.62
C ASN A 60 0.84 -8.19 -10.95
N ASN A 61 0.13 -8.40 -12.07
CA ASN A 61 0.73 -8.70 -13.36
C ASN A 61 0.45 -7.60 -14.41
N LYS A 62 1.40 -7.43 -15.35
CA LYS A 62 1.28 -6.48 -16.47
C LYS A 62 0.50 -7.04 -17.67
N ARG A 63 -0.12 -8.22 -17.55
CA ARG A 63 -0.87 -8.85 -18.67
C ARG A 63 -2.17 -8.10 -18.94
N GLY A 64 -2.68 -8.17 -20.17
CA GLY A 64 -3.99 -7.61 -20.52
C GLY A 64 -5.12 -8.16 -19.63
N LEU A 65 -6.17 -7.36 -19.43
CA LEU A 65 -7.42 -7.86 -18.86
C LEU A 65 -8.06 -8.83 -19.86
N GLY A 66 -8.69 -9.91 -19.37
CA GLY A 66 -9.28 -10.94 -20.23
C GLY A 66 -8.32 -12.01 -20.76
N VAL A 67 -7.01 -11.91 -20.50
CA VAL A 67 -6.08 -13.01 -20.83
C VAL A 67 -6.29 -14.16 -19.86
N GLU A 68 -6.61 -15.35 -20.38
CA GLU A 68 -6.79 -16.56 -19.56
C GLU A 68 -5.61 -16.76 -18.62
N LYS A 69 -5.93 -16.86 -17.32
CA LYS A 69 -4.95 -17.24 -16.31
C LYS A 69 -4.69 -18.73 -16.53
N LYS A 70 -3.51 -19.08 -17.05
CA LYS A 70 -3.02 -20.46 -16.95
C LYS A 70 -2.88 -20.76 -15.47
N ASN A 71 -3.85 -21.47 -14.89
CA ASN A 71 -3.84 -21.89 -13.51
C ASN A 71 -2.58 -22.73 -13.30
N LYS A 72 -1.53 -22.12 -12.75
CA LYS A 72 -0.41 -22.87 -12.21
C LYS A 72 -0.95 -23.47 -10.93
N ILE A 73 -1.37 -24.74 -11.02
CA ILE A 73 -1.60 -25.60 -9.87
C ILE A 73 -0.31 -25.54 -9.05
N LEU A 74 -0.35 -24.80 -7.94
CA LEU A 74 0.70 -24.83 -6.93
C LEU A 74 0.61 -26.21 -6.29
N LYS A 75 1.35 -27.17 -6.84
CA LYS A 75 1.72 -28.37 -6.09
C LYS A 75 2.76 -27.92 -5.07
N THR A 76 2.28 -27.64 -3.86
CA THR A 76 3.09 -27.67 -2.65
C THR A 76 3.57 -29.10 -2.45
N LEU A 77 4.83 -29.40 -2.74
CA LEU A 77 5.57 -30.51 -2.14
C LEU A 77 7.06 -30.19 -2.17
N ASP A 78 7.68 -30.36 -1.01
CA ASP A 78 9.10 -30.22 -0.71
C ASP A 78 10.02 -30.87 -1.75
N ALA A 79 11.06 -30.13 -2.16
CA ALA A 79 12.27 -30.71 -2.72
C ALA A 79 13.46 -29.78 -2.47
N LYS A 80 14.26 -30.19 -1.50
CA LYS A 80 15.61 -29.73 -1.24
C LYS A 80 16.53 -29.88 -2.46
N GLU A 81 17.49 -28.95 -2.50
CA GLU A 81 18.90 -29.11 -2.87
C GLU A 81 19.39 -29.01 -4.34
N SER A 82 20.43 -28.17 -4.43
CA SER A 82 21.56 -28.16 -5.37
C SER A 82 21.35 -27.54 -6.75
N LYS A 83 22.01 -26.39 -6.97
CA LYS A 83 23.04 -26.27 -8.01
C LYS A 83 23.91 -25.03 -7.81
N GLU A 84 25.10 -25.32 -7.31
CA GLU A 84 26.30 -24.50 -7.29
C GLU A 84 26.94 -24.45 -8.69
N LYS A 85 27.17 -23.24 -9.24
CA LYS A 85 28.31 -22.88 -10.13
C LYS A 85 28.49 -21.36 -10.01
N ARG A 86 29.48 -20.88 -9.24
CA ARG A 86 30.84 -20.50 -9.67
C ARG A 86 30.87 -19.70 -10.98
N ASP A 87 30.98 -18.37 -10.85
CA ASP A 87 31.69 -17.53 -11.80
C ASP A 87 32.63 -16.58 -11.04
N LYS A 88 33.90 -16.57 -11.47
CA LYS A 88 34.99 -15.81 -10.88
C LYS A 88 34.88 -14.34 -11.29
N GLU A 89 34.64 -13.44 -10.33
CA GLU A 89 34.68 -11.99 -10.56
C GLU A 89 36.14 -11.49 -10.57
N CYS A 90 36.57 -10.92 -11.70
CA CYS A 90 37.81 -10.15 -11.82
C CYS A 90 37.80 -8.93 -10.87
N PRO A 91 38.89 -8.66 -10.11
CA PRO A 91 38.94 -7.61 -9.08
C PRO A 91 38.86 -6.16 -9.60
N LEU A 92 38.95 -5.93 -10.92
CA LEU A 92 38.86 -4.59 -11.52
C LEU A 92 37.42 -4.03 -11.59
N SER A 93 36.42 -4.90 -11.72
CA SER A 93 35.01 -4.48 -11.88
C SER A 93 34.34 -3.99 -10.59
N LYS A 94 34.90 -4.32 -9.42
CA LYS A 94 34.35 -3.94 -8.11
C LYS A 94 34.62 -2.46 -7.78
N LYS A 95 35.76 -1.92 -8.21
CA LYS A 95 36.15 -0.52 -7.95
C LYS A 95 35.32 0.48 -8.76
N THR A 96 35.00 0.19 -10.02
CA THR A 96 34.14 1.03 -10.86
C THR A 96 32.67 1.03 -10.37
N LYS A 97 32.14 -0.13 -9.98
CA LYS A 97 30.81 -0.25 -9.35
C LYS A 97 30.72 0.49 -8.01
N ALA A 98 31.80 0.56 -7.23
CA ALA A 98 31.83 1.27 -5.95
C ALA A 98 31.77 2.81 -6.11
N LEU A 99 32.49 3.37 -7.08
CA LEU A 99 32.40 4.80 -7.42
C LEU A 99 30.99 5.18 -7.93
N SER A 100 30.38 4.31 -8.75
CA SER A 100 28.99 4.48 -9.22
C SER A 100 27.97 4.45 -8.06
N LYS A 101 28.14 3.55 -7.08
CA LYS A 101 27.26 3.50 -5.89
C LYS A 101 27.37 4.76 -5.03
N LYS A 102 28.57 5.33 -4.88
CA LYS A 102 28.78 6.58 -4.10
C LYS A 102 28.12 7.78 -4.79
N MET A 103 28.27 7.89 -6.12
CA MET A 103 27.63 8.94 -6.92
C MET A 103 26.10 8.89 -6.82
N ARG A 104 25.52 7.70 -6.93
CA ARG A 104 24.07 7.51 -6.83
C ARG A 104 23.51 7.91 -5.45
N LYS A 105 24.21 7.57 -4.36
CA LYS A 105 23.81 7.99 -3.00
C LYS A 105 23.89 9.51 -2.82
N MET A 106 24.90 10.16 -3.41
CA MET A 106 25.04 11.61 -3.37
C MET A 106 23.88 12.31 -4.11
N GLN A 107 23.55 11.85 -5.32
CA GLN A 107 22.42 12.37 -6.09
C GLN A 107 21.07 12.19 -5.38
N GLU A 108 20.88 11.07 -4.69
CA GLU A 108 19.64 10.83 -3.94
C GLU A 108 19.49 11.80 -2.76
N LEU A 109 20.57 12.07 -2.03
CA LEU A 109 20.55 13.06 -0.94
C LEU A 109 20.27 14.47 -1.47
N GLU A 110 20.91 14.86 -2.57
CA GLU A 110 20.65 16.15 -3.22
C GLU A 110 19.18 16.27 -3.65
N LYS A 111 18.61 15.22 -4.24
CA LYS A 111 17.19 15.19 -4.64
C LYS A 111 16.26 15.32 -3.43
N ARG A 112 16.55 14.61 -2.33
CA ARG A 112 15.76 14.73 -1.09
C ARG A 112 15.82 16.13 -0.48
N LEU A 113 16.96 16.81 -0.58
CA LEU A 113 17.07 18.20 -0.12
C LEU A 113 16.25 19.14 -1.01
N LYS A 114 16.31 18.96 -2.35
CA LYS A 114 15.49 19.73 -3.29
C LYS A 114 13.99 19.52 -3.08
N GLU A 115 13.55 18.28 -2.85
CA GLU A 115 12.14 17.98 -2.59
C GLU A 115 11.66 18.62 -1.28
N LYS A 116 12.47 18.56 -0.20
CA LYS A 116 12.14 19.24 1.06
C LYS A 116 12.10 20.76 0.94
N GLU A 117 13.00 21.33 0.16
CA GLU A 117 13.05 22.78 -0.08
C GLU A 117 11.86 23.22 -0.93
N PHE A 118 11.52 22.45 -1.96
CA PHE A 118 10.32 22.64 -2.76
C PHE A 118 9.06 22.57 -1.89
N GLU A 119 8.93 21.57 -1.05
CA GLU A 119 7.78 21.41 -0.15
C GLU A 119 7.65 22.60 0.81
N ARG A 120 8.75 23.02 1.43
CA ARG A 120 8.77 24.23 2.29
C ARG A 120 8.40 25.50 1.53
N ALA A 121 8.94 25.69 0.32
CA ALA A 121 8.63 26.86 -0.51
C ALA A 121 7.15 26.85 -0.95
N PHE A 122 6.65 25.69 -1.36
CA PHE A 122 5.27 25.47 -1.77
C PHE A 122 4.27 25.76 -0.64
N PHE A 123 4.53 25.24 0.57
CA PHE A 123 3.68 25.51 1.72
C PHE A 123 3.72 26.99 2.15
N ARG A 124 4.89 27.64 2.09
CA ARG A 124 4.99 29.09 2.38
C ARG A 124 4.19 29.94 1.39
N GLU A 125 4.14 29.54 0.13
CA GLU A 125 3.48 30.32 -0.93
C GLU A 125 1.96 30.10 -0.98
N PHE A 126 1.49 28.89 -0.67
CA PHE A 126 0.07 28.54 -0.86
C PHE A 126 -0.72 28.41 0.46
N TRP A 127 -0.04 28.24 1.61
CA TRP A 127 -0.66 28.16 2.94
C TRP A 127 0.14 28.92 4.01
N PRO A 128 0.14 30.28 3.99
CA PRO A 128 0.93 31.10 4.90
C PRO A 128 0.55 30.99 6.38
N ASP A 129 -0.69 30.58 6.70
CA ASP A 129 -1.21 30.58 8.08
C ASP A 129 -0.87 29.33 8.91
N ASN A 130 -0.16 28.34 8.33
CA ASN A 130 0.08 27.02 8.95
C ASN A 130 1.57 26.64 9.06
N VAL A 131 2.48 27.62 8.94
CA VAL A 131 3.94 27.49 9.16
C VAL A 131 4.36 28.24 10.40
#